data_AF-A0A1C0YPY7-F1
#
_entry.id   AF-A0A1C0YPY7-F1
#
_cell.length_a   1.000
_cell.length_b   1.000
_cell.length_c   1.000
_cell.angle_alpha   90.00
_cell.angle_beta   90.00
_cell.angle_gamma   90.00
#
_symmetry.space_group_name_H-M   'P 1'
#
loop_
_entity.id
_entity.type
_entity.pdbx_description
1 polymer ?
#
loop_
_entity_poly.entity_id
_entity_poly.type
_entity_poly.pdbx_seq_one_letter_code
_entity_poly.pdbx_strand_id
1 'polypeptide(L)'
;MMFEYSGYKENYFQLGGGFKNETFFTLLEDNYDTSGIKKMYIKNILNEAKWEMVLFYENKIVTGTRLENRYVFRENRKRIVDKRLICGKLKGHHAQLTLVFEDGEQFVLCSEQDANKKMQHDYTKAIKELYKIL
;
A
#
# COMPACT_ATOMS: atom_id res chain seq x y z
N MET A 1 -5.87 4.91 0.37
CA MET A 1 -6.89 4.82 -0.70
C MET A 1 -6.62 3.50 -1.38
N MET A 2 -7.60 2.60 -1.40
CA MET A 2 -7.46 1.30 -2.05
C MET A 2 -7.90 1.44 -3.49
N PHE A 3 -7.12 0.87 -4.39
CA PHE A 3 -7.51 0.74 -5.78
C PHE A 3 -7.48 -0.73 -6.17
N GLU A 4 -8.46 -1.12 -6.97
CA GLU A 4 -8.30 -2.30 -7.81
C GLU A 4 -7.28 -1.95 -8.88
N TYR A 5 -6.26 -2.79 -9.06
CA TYR A 5 -5.14 -2.47 -9.93
C TYR A 5 -5.61 -2.19 -11.38
N SER A 6 -6.63 -2.93 -11.85
CA SER A 6 -7.27 -2.75 -13.16
C SER A 6 -7.87 -1.34 -13.37
N GLY A 7 -8.38 -0.69 -12.32
CA GLY A 7 -8.92 0.67 -12.39
C GLY A 7 -7.94 1.75 -11.93
N TYR A 8 -6.72 1.38 -11.52
CA TYR A 8 -5.79 2.32 -10.90
C TYR A 8 -5.03 3.18 -11.91
N LYS A 9 -4.57 2.60 -13.02
CA LYS A 9 -3.80 3.29 -14.06
C LYS A 9 -4.54 4.54 -14.59
N GLU A 10 -5.87 4.47 -14.65
CA GLU A 10 -6.74 5.56 -15.11
C GLU A 10 -7.02 6.63 -14.04
N ASN A 11 -7.15 6.25 -12.76
CA ASN A 11 -7.49 7.17 -11.67
C ASN A 11 -6.26 7.82 -11.00
N TYR A 12 -5.07 7.27 -11.23
CA TYR A 12 -3.85 7.68 -10.55
C TYR A 12 -3.36 9.09 -10.90
N PHE A 13 -3.60 9.54 -12.12
CA PHE A 13 -3.21 10.88 -12.58
C PHE A 13 -3.87 12.02 -11.79
N GLN A 14 -4.95 11.74 -11.04
CA GLN A 14 -5.66 12.72 -10.23
C GLN A 14 -5.11 12.89 -8.80
N LEU A 15 -4.20 12.01 -8.33
CA LEU A 15 -3.76 11.99 -6.93
C LEU A 15 -2.64 12.98 -6.56
N GLY A 16 -2.15 13.79 -7.50
CA GLY A 16 -1.36 14.99 -7.18
C GLY A 16 -0.14 14.79 -6.26
N GLY A 17 0.53 13.64 -6.31
CA GLY A 17 1.74 13.33 -5.55
C GLY A 17 2.81 12.70 -6.44
N GLY A 18 4.09 12.88 -6.07
CA GLY A 18 5.32 12.74 -6.87
C GLY A 18 5.62 11.48 -7.71
N PHE A 19 4.67 10.57 -7.89
CA PHE A 19 4.70 9.54 -8.91
C PHE A 19 3.82 9.92 -10.11
N LYS A 20 4.09 11.07 -10.74
CA LYS A 20 3.74 11.23 -12.16
C LYS A 20 4.78 10.53 -13.01
N ASN A 21 5.13 9.29 -12.70
CA ASN A 21 6.28 8.66 -13.30
C ASN A 21 5.87 7.35 -13.93
N GLU A 22 5.54 7.43 -15.23
CA GLU A 22 5.39 6.26 -16.12
C GLU A 22 6.50 5.25 -15.87
N THR A 23 7.73 5.74 -15.64
CA THR A 23 8.91 4.95 -15.24
C THR A 23 8.64 3.94 -14.12
N PHE A 24 7.88 4.28 -13.08
CA PHE A 24 7.62 3.30 -12.01
C PHE A 24 6.74 2.16 -12.49
N PHE A 25 5.63 2.47 -13.18
CA PHE A 25 4.72 1.44 -13.67
C PHE A 25 5.37 0.62 -14.77
N THR A 26 6.15 1.24 -15.66
CA THR A 26 6.95 0.53 -16.64
C THR A 26 7.91 -0.44 -15.95
N LEU A 27 8.68 0.02 -14.95
CA LEU A 27 9.57 -0.87 -14.19
C LEU A 27 8.80 -1.97 -13.45
N LEU A 28 7.62 -1.68 -12.91
CA LEU A 28 6.78 -2.68 -12.27
C LEU A 28 6.30 -3.72 -13.28
N GLU A 29 5.78 -3.30 -14.43
CA GLU A 29 5.30 -4.14 -15.54
C GLU A 29 6.42 -4.99 -16.14
N ASP A 30 7.63 -4.44 -16.24
CA ASP A 30 8.81 -5.15 -16.78
C ASP A 30 9.33 -6.24 -15.82
N ASN A 31 9.14 -6.08 -14.50
CA ASN A 31 9.74 -6.97 -13.50
C ASN A 31 8.73 -7.87 -12.77
N TYR A 32 7.43 -7.56 -12.84
CA TYR A 32 6.40 -8.27 -12.10
C TYR A 32 5.15 -8.52 -12.95
N ASP A 33 4.51 -9.68 -12.74
CA ASP A 33 3.21 -9.98 -13.32
C ASP A 33 2.12 -9.12 -12.68
N THR A 34 1.80 -8.01 -13.34
CA THR A 34 0.82 -7.06 -12.81
C THR A 34 -0.61 -7.57 -12.83
N SER A 35 -0.91 -8.62 -13.59
CA SER A 35 -2.24 -9.26 -13.60
C SER A 35 -2.55 -9.98 -12.28
N GLY A 36 -1.51 -10.38 -11.54
CA GLY A 36 -1.63 -11.03 -10.23
C GLY A 36 -1.89 -10.07 -9.06
N ILE A 37 -1.83 -8.75 -9.27
CA ILE A 37 -2.01 -7.75 -8.21
C ILE A 37 -3.49 -7.70 -7.81
N LYS A 38 -3.79 -8.14 -6.58
CA LYS A 38 -5.16 -8.12 -6.05
C LYS A 38 -5.56 -6.74 -5.57
N LYS A 39 -4.69 -6.09 -4.80
CA LYS A 39 -4.92 -4.76 -4.22
C LYS A 39 -3.63 -3.98 -4.17
N MET A 40 -3.78 -2.66 -4.10
CA MET A 40 -2.65 -1.77 -3.88
C MET A 40 -2.99 -0.70 -2.84
N TYR A 41 -1.97 -0.31 -2.10
CA TYR A 41 -2.01 0.70 -1.05
C TYR A 41 -0.78 1.62 -1.19
N ILE A 42 -0.91 2.89 -0.81
CA ILE A 42 0.19 3.86 -0.79
C ILE A 42 0.46 4.23 0.66
N LYS A 43 1.72 4.21 1.10
CA LYS A 43 2.15 4.67 2.42
C LYS A 43 2.78 6.04 2.33
N ASN A 44 2.69 6.78 3.44
CA ASN A 44 3.31 8.10 3.63
C ASN A 44 3.04 9.11 2.49
N ILE A 45 1.78 9.28 2.05
CA ILE A 45 1.47 10.16 0.90
C ILE A 45 1.95 11.62 1.08
N LEU A 46 2.13 12.06 2.33
CA LEU A 46 2.58 13.40 2.68
C LEU A 46 4.10 13.57 2.69
N ASN A 47 4.87 12.47 2.64
CA ASN A 47 6.33 12.52 2.70
C ASN A 47 6.91 11.81 1.47
N GLU A 48 7.20 12.57 0.42
CA GLU A 48 7.73 12.04 -0.83
C GLU A 48 9.02 11.23 -0.65
N ALA A 49 9.85 11.56 0.33
CA ALA A 49 11.09 10.84 0.63
C ALA A 49 10.86 9.48 1.34
N LYS A 50 9.67 9.25 1.91
CA LYS A 50 9.27 8.00 2.57
C LYS A 50 8.09 7.32 1.88
N TRP A 51 7.74 7.80 0.69
CA TRP A 51 6.61 7.32 -0.07
C TRP A 51 6.85 5.89 -0.52
N GLU A 52 5.89 5.01 -0.28
CA GLU A 52 6.01 3.58 -0.55
C GLU A 52 4.71 3.07 -1.19
N MET A 53 4.80 2.47 -2.36
CA MET A 53 3.70 1.72 -2.95
C MET A 53 3.75 0.29 -2.45
N VAL A 54 2.60 -0.25 -2.06
CA VAL A 54 2.45 -1.60 -1.53
C VAL A 54 1.47 -2.36 -2.42
N LEU A 55 1.93 -3.47 -2.98
CA LEU A 55 1.19 -4.32 -3.90
C LEU A 55 0.94 -5.67 -3.23
N PHE A 56 -0.33 -6.03 -3.11
CA PHE A 56 -0.76 -7.28 -2.50
C PHE A 56 -1.10 -8.28 -3.60
N TYR A 57 -0.33 -9.37 -3.65
CA TYR A 57 -0.62 -10.57 -4.43
C TYR A 57 -1.23 -11.62 -3.51
N GLU A 58 -1.68 -12.74 -4.08
CA GLU A 58 -2.21 -13.86 -3.31
C GLU A 58 -1.16 -14.53 -2.40
N ASN A 59 0.10 -14.57 -2.84
CA ASN A 59 1.18 -15.29 -2.15
C ASN A 59 2.39 -14.41 -1.78
N LYS A 60 2.31 -13.09 -2.01
CA LYS A 60 3.42 -12.18 -1.74
C LYS A 60 2.97 -10.74 -1.59
N ILE A 61 3.83 -9.93 -0.98
CA ILE A 61 3.72 -8.48 -0.94
C ILE A 61 4.93 -7.90 -1.64
N VAL A 62 4.72 -6.96 -2.57
CA VAL A 62 5.79 -6.21 -3.21
C VAL A 62 5.69 -4.76 -2.77
N THR A 63 6.77 -4.19 -2.25
CA THR A 63 6.84 -2.75 -1.98
C THR A 63 7.77 -2.05 -2.94
N GLY A 64 7.36 -0.89 -3.42
CA GLY A 64 8.13 -0.03 -4.31
C GLY A 64 8.39 1.31 -3.63
N THR A 65 9.66 1.68 -3.51
CA THR A 65 10.09 2.95 -2.91
C THR A 65 10.93 3.74 -3.90
N ARG A 66 10.87 5.07 -3.81
CA ARG A 66 11.81 5.94 -4.54
C ARG A 66 13.01 6.21 -3.64
N LEU A 67 14.20 5.87 -4.13
CA LEU A 67 15.48 6.21 -3.51
C LEU A 67 16.25 7.10 -4.47
N GLU A 68 16.32 8.39 -4.14
CA GLU A 68 16.91 9.44 -4.98
C GLU A 68 16.28 9.47 -6.39
N ASN A 69 17.02 8.97 -7.39
CA ASN A 69 16.65 8.92 -8.80
C ASN A 69 16.33 7.50 -9.29
N ARG A 70 16.15 6.53 -8.39
CA ARG A 70 15.85 5.14 -8.74
C ARG A 70 14.64 4.62 -7.99
N TYR A 71 14.00 3.62 -8.57
CA TYR A 71 12.97 2.83 -7.92
C TYR A 71 13.56 1.52 -7.41
N VAL A 72 13.26 1.19 -6.16
CA VAL A 72 13.68 -0.06 -5.55
C VAL A 72 12.45 -0.83 -5.12
N PHE A 73 12.38 -2.07 -5.62
CA PHE A 73 11.32 -3.02 -5.29
C PHE A 73 11.85 -4.04 -4.29
N ARG A 74 11.05 -4.35 -3.28
CA ARG A 74 11.30 -5.42 -2.34
C ARG A 74 10.14 -6.38 -2.37
N GLU A 75 10.44 -7.65 -2.51
CA GLU A 75 9.44 -8.71 -2.51
C GLU A 75 9.53 -9.48 -1.20
N ASN A 76 8.38 -9.67 -0.55
CA ASN A 76 8.22 -10.50 0.62
C ASN A 76 7.25 -11.64 0.29
N ARG A 77 7.76 -12.87 0.26
CA ARG A 77 6.99 -14.10 0.04
C ARG A 77 6.70 -14.87 1.34
N LYS A 78 7.08 -14.31 2.50
CA LYS A 78 6.88 -14.95 3.79
C LYS A 78 5.39 -15.06 4.08
N ARG A 79 4.99 -16.16 4.68
CA ARG A 79 3.59 -16.37 5.05
C ARG A 79 3.19 -15.42 6.19
N ILE A 80 2.01 -14.80 6.08
CA ILE A 80 1.38 -14.06 7.19
C ILE A 80 0.84 -15.10 8.18
N VAL A 81 1.33 -15.05 9.42
CA VAL A 81 0.92 -15.98 10.49
C VAL A 81 -0.04 -15.34 11.50
N ASP A 82 -0.04 -14.02 11.59
CA ASP A 82 -0.99 -13.26 12.40
C ASP A 82 -1.33 -11.92 11.73
N LYS A 83 -2.55 -11.43 11.98
CA LYS A 83 -3.00 -10.11 11.56
C LYS A 83 -3.85 -9.47 12.65
N ARG A 84 -3.57 -8.20 12.93
CA ARG A 84 -4.28 -7.42 13.95
C ARG A 84 -4.78 -6.11 13.39
N LEU A 85 -6.08 -5.84 13.57
CA LEU A 85 -6.72 -4.59 13.20
C LEU A 85 -7.08 -3.80 14.46
N ILE A 86 -6.56 -2.57 14.57
CA ILE A 86 -6.93 -1.60 15.60
C ILE A 86 -7.76 -0.52 14.93
N CYS A 87 -8.92 -0.19 15.50
CA CYS A 87 -9.80 0.87 15.02
C CYS A 87 -10.02 1.90 16.14
N GLY A 88 -9.91 3.18 15.82
CA GLY A 88 -10.18 4.24 16.78
C GLY A 88 -11.66 4.32 17.15
N LYS A 89 -11.98 4.37 18.44
CA LYS A 89 -13.37 4.46 18.95
C LYS A 89 -14.02 5.83 18.66
N LEU A 90 -13.22 6.90 18.53
CA LEU A 90 -13.70 8.26 18.30
C LEU A 90 -13.55 8.64 16.82
N LYS A 91 -14.67 8.99 16.17
CA LYS A 91 -14.81 9.43 14.77
C LYS A 91 -14.54 8.40 13.67
N GLY A 92 -14.10 7.18 13.98
CA GLY A 92 -14.04 6.09 12.99
C GLY A 92 -13.10 6.33 11.79
N HIS A 93 -12.20 7.31 11.88
CA HIS A 93 -11.23 7.71 10.85
C HIS A 93 -9.81 7.19 11.10
N HIS A 94 -9.65 6.27 12.06
CA HIS A 94 -8.40 5.60 12.35
C HIS A 94 -8.57 4.11 12.15
N ALA A 95 -7.70 3.53 11.33
CA ALA A 95 -7.42 2.10 11.31
C ALA A 95 -5.92 1.88 11.20
N GLN A 96 -5.44 0.90 11.96
CA GLN A 96 -4.10 0.36 11.85
C GLN A 96 -4.18 -1.15 11.66
N LEU A 97 -3.55 -1.66 10.60
CA LEU A 97 -3.38 -3.08 10.35
C LEU A 97 -1.92 -3.45 10.55
N THR A 98 -1.68 -4.46 11.37
CA THR A 98 -0.37 -5.08 11.56
C THR A 98 -0.44 -6.51 11.05
N LEU A 99 0.44 -6.85 10.12
CA LEU A 99 0.66 -8.22 9.63
C LEU A 99 1.95 -8.72 10.25
N VAL A 100 1.95 -9.95 10.77
CA VAL A 100 3.13 -10.62 11.31
C VAL A 100 3.49 -11.77 10.39
N PHE A 101 4.72 -11.79 9.90
CA PHE A 101 5.24 -12.85 9.07
C PHE A 101 5.82 -13.99 9.90
N GLU A 102 6.03 -15.14 9.27
CA GLU A 102 6.52 -16.36 9.93
C GLU A 102 7.89 -16.24 10.60
N ASP A 103 8.71 -15.25 10.22
CA ASP A 103 9.99 -14.94 10.85
C ASP A 103 9.89 -13.88 11.96
N GLY A 104 8.67 -13.43 12.27
CA GLY A 104 8.39 -12.40 13.26
C GLY A 104 8.47 -10.97 12.75
N GLU A 105 8.86 -10.74 11.48
CA GLU A 105 8.84 -9.41 10.88
C GLU A 105 7.41 -8.86 10.84
N GLN A 106 7.24 -7.55 11.10
CA GLN A 106 5.94 -6.91 11.11
C GLN A 106 5.81 -5.90 9.97
N PHE A 107 4.66 -5.93 9.30
CA PHE A 107 4.27 -4.93 8.32
C PHE A 107 3.05 -4.15 8.79
N VAL A 108 3.17 -2.83 8.83
CA VAL A 108 2.14 -1.94 9.38
C VAL A 108 1.60 -0.99 8.31
N LEU A 109 0.27 -0.89 8.26
CA LEU A 109 -0.49 0.15 7.56
C LEU A 109 -1.24 0.98 8.59
N CYS A 110 -1.21 2.31 8.48
CA CYS A 110 -1.86 3.20 9.43
C CYS A 110 -2.47 4.41 8.71
N SER A 111 -3.80 4.55 8.76
CA SER A 111 -4.50 5.58 8.00
C SER A 111 -4.08 7.00 8.36
N GLU A 112 -3.70 7.25 9.62
CA GLU A 112 -3.27 8.56 10.08
C GLU A 112 -1.85 8.92 9.66
N GLN A 113 -0.96 7.93 9.53
CA GLN A 113 0.43 8.13 9.11
C GLN A 113 0.55 8.16 7.59
N ASP A 114 -0.26 7.34 6.91
CA ASP A 114 -0.16 7.14 5.47
C ASP A 114 -0.94 8.16 4.65
N ALA A 115 -1.88 8.88 5.27
CA ALA A 115 -2.81 9.79 4.60
C ALA A 115 -2.78 11.20 5.18
N ASN A 116 -3.24 12.17 4.38
CA ASN A 116 -3.64 13.47 4.90
C ASN A 116 -5.06 13.45 5.47
N LYS A 117 -5.44 14.48 6.24
CA LYS A 117 -6.76 14.58 6.90
C LYS A 117 -7.95 14.39 5.95
N LYS A 118 -7.85 14.85 4.69
CA LYS A 118 -8.94 14.71 3.70
C LYS A 118 -9.10 13.26 3.22
N MET A 119 -8.02 12.48 3.20
CA MET A 119 -7.99 11.10 2.69
C MET A 119 -8.06 10.04 3.80
N GLN A 120 -7.97 10.42 5.07
CA GLN A 120 -7.94 9.49 6.21
C GLN A 120 -9.14 8.52 6.23
N HIS A 121 -10.33 8.98 5.84
CA HIS A 121 -11.51 8.12 5.75
C HIS A 121 -11.33 6.99 4.72
N ASP A 122 -10.86 7.32 3.51
CA ASP A 122 -10.64 6.34 2.44
C ASP A 122 -9.53 5.35 2.78
N TYR A 123 -8.47 5.84 3.44
CA TYR A 123 -7.41 4.99 3.95
C TYR A 123 -7.88 4.06 5.06
N THR A 124 -8.73 4.55 5.96
CA THR A 124 -9.34 3.72 7.01
C THR A 124 -10.21 2.62 6.41
N LYS A 125 -11.03 2.96 5.42
CA LYS A 125 -11.85 1.98 4.69
C LYS A 125 -10.97 0.95 3.98
N ALA A 126 -9.91 1.41 3.32
CA ALA A 126 -8.95 0.55 2.63
C ALA A 126 -8.29 -0.47 3.58
N ILE A 127 -7.80 -0.02 4.73
CA ILE A 127 -7.17 -0.90 5.72
C ILE A 127 -8.16 -1.96 6.24
N LYS A 128 -9.41 -1.56 6.51
CA LYS A 128 -10.46 -2.48 6.96
C LYS A 128 -10.81 -3.52 5.91
N GLU A 129 -10.82 -3.13 4.64
CA GLU A 129 -11.05 -4.06 3.52
C GLU A 129 -9.88 -5.02 3.35
N LEU A 130 -8.63 -4.54 3.42
CA LEU A 130 -7.43 -5.41 3.39
C LEU A 130 -7.47 -6.47 4.50
N TYR A 131 -7.83 -6.08 5.72
CA TYR A 131 -7.93 -7.02 6.84
C TYR A 131 -8.93 -8.17 6.60
N LYS A 132 -9.99 -7.94 5.81
CA LYS A 132 -11.00 -8.97 5.52
C LYS A 132 -10.54 -10.00 4.48
N ILE A 133 -9.62 -9.62 3.59
CA ILE A 133 -9.24 -10.43 2.42
C ILE A 133 -7.87 -11.08 2.55
N LEU A 134 -6.96 -10.49 3.35
CA LEU A 134 -5.74 -11.14 3.81
C LEU A 134 -6.08 -12.17 4.89
#